data_AF-A0A413R564-F1
#
_entry.id   AF-A0A413R564-F1
#
_cell.length_a   1.000
_cell.length_b   1.000
_cell.length_c   1.000
_cell.angle_alpha   90.00
_cell.angle_beta   90.00
_cell.angle_gamma   90.00
#
_symmetry.space_group_name_H-M   'P 1'
#
loop_
_entity.id
_entity.type
_entity.pdbx_description
1 polymer ?
#
loop_
_entity_poly.entity_id
_entity_poly.type
_entity_poly.pdbx_seq_one_letter_code
_entity_poly.pdbx_strand_id
1 'polypeptide(L)'
;MKKAILILTLVGILLAGCGKVKDGSSETTVAKSMTENDYNEDVEKLTDKSVYQTIVEDFDSDNNNEAFVLTRKGKDNEAVEDEFELWFSNGDKTERIVADFIADNNTSIMLFESGKDKYVLFNKAQTTQNDEMEAKIYGVSSEKPVELFSQSRMNISVEKGELYTYDYTYFVLEPGSKDWMSQSEQKYHLKWDNENKKCSDYKANVMSEKEFNKISNSKDVKKNIEDALKKEYSDGIKNVKYTYLTREDSTLDINTVVTDSEGTKYKNYVTVLHKDDKLGKDVVIQEGNKKVSILEE
;
A
#
# COMPACT_ATOMS: atom_id res chain seq x y z
N MET A 1 -59.13 -52.44 0.49
CA MET A 1 -60.30 -51.93 1.22
C MET A 1 -59.99 -51.92 2.72
N LYS A 2 -60.20 -50.76 3.38
CA LYS A 2 -60.33 -50.55 4.84
C LYS A 2 -59.03 -50.76 5.64
N LYS A 3 -58.56 -49.84 6.50
CA LYS A 3 -59.10 -48.62 7.09
C LYS A 3 -57.93 -47.81 7.66
N ALA A 4 -58.04 -46.49 7.59
CA ALA A 4 -57.28 -45.54 8.39
C ALA A 4 -57.57 -45.73 9.89
N ILE A 5 -56.57 -45.51 10.74
CA ILE A 5 -56.78 -45.11 12.14
C ILE A 5 -55.89 -43.91 12.42
N LEU A 6 -56.57 -42.78 12.55
CA LEU A 6 -56.13 -41.50 13.10
C LEU A 6 -56.07 -41.66 14.63
N ILE A 7 -54.96 -41.29 15.28
CA ILE A 7 -54.97 -40.95 16.71
C ILE A 7 -54.16 -39.66 16.87
N LEU A 8 -54.88 -38.58 17.13
CA LEU A 8 -54.36 -37.28 17.52
C LEU A 8 -55.17 -36.83 18.72
N THR A 9 -54.55 -36.79 19.90
CA THR A 9 -54.80 -35.88 21.05
C THR A 9 -53.98 -36.41 22.24
N LEU A 10 -52.89 -35.73 22.61
CA LEU A 10 -52.81 -34.68 23.63
C LEU A 10 -53.48 -35.05 24.96
N VAL A 11 -52.68 -35.12 26.03
CA VAL A 11 -52.82 -34.39 27.31
C VAL A 11 -51.81 -34.98 28.31
N GLY A 12 -51.12 -34.11 29.04
CA GLY A 12 -50.52 -34.46 30.33
C GLY A 12 -49.15 -33.85 30.59
N ILE A 13 -49.11 -32.54 30.84
CA ILE A 13 -47.98 -31.90 31.52
C ILE A 13 -47.81 -32.57 32.89
N LEU A 14 -46.65 -33.18 33.13
CA LEU A 14 -46.14 -33.47 34.46
C LEU A 14 -44.79 -32.77 34.62
N LEU A 15 -44.85 -31.61 35.26
CA LEU A 15 -43.71 -30.98 35.90
C LEU A 15 -43.28 -31.84 37.09
N ALA A 16 -42.06 -32.39 37.04
CA ALA A 16 -41.10 -32.39 38.15
C ALA A 16 -39.92 -33.31 37.79
N GLY A 17 -38.71 -32.74 37.80
CA GLY A 17 -37.49 -33.52 37.72
C GLY A 17 -36.31 -32.73 37.20
N CYS A 18 -35.70 -31.91 38.07
CA CYS A 18 -34.40 -31.28 37.84
C CYS A 18 -33.39 -32.27 37.29
N GLY A 19 -32.99 -32.09 36.03
CA GLY A 19 -31.81 -32.68 35.44
C GLY A 19 -31.20 -31.65 34.51
N LYS A 20 -30.14 -30.98 34.96
CA LYS A 20 -29.34 -30.09 34.11
C LYS A 20 -28.75 -30.93 32.97
N VAL A 21 -29.36 -30.90 31.80
CA VAL A 21 -28.70 -31.24 30.55
C VAL A 21 -27.96 -29.98 30.13
N LYS A 22 -26.62 -30.06 30.07
CA LYS A 22 -25.79 -29.04 29.45
C LYS A 22 -26.22 -28.96 28.00
N ASP A 23 -26.91 -27.89 27.64
CA ASP A 23 -27.13 -27.56 26.25
C ASP A 23 -25.77 -27.13 25.66
N GLY A 24 -25.29 -27.90 24.69
CA GLY A 24 -24.12 -27.58 23.88
C GLY A 24 -24.48 -26.47 22.89
N SER A 25 -24.86 -25.31 23.40
CA SER A 25 -24.88 -24.09 22.63
C SER A 25 -23.43 -23.70 22.40
N SER A 26 -22.96 -23.77 21.15
CA SER A 26 -21.83 -22.94 20.74
C SER A 26 -22.18 -21.51 21.15
N GLU A 27 -21.48 -20.96 22.13
CA GLU A 27 -21.51 -19.53 22.39
C GLU A 27 -21.06 -18.87 21.08
N THR A 28 -22.03 -18.43 20.27
CA THR A 28 -21.79 -17.33 19.35
C THR A 28 -21.40 -16.16 20.22
N THR A 29 -20.09 -15.95 20.38
CA THR A 29 -19.53 -14.72 20.91
C THR A 29 -20.21 -13.59 20.14
N VAL A 30 -21.00 -12.79 20.85
CA VAL A 30 -21.60 -11.61 20.26
C VAL A 30 -20.45 -10.69 19.93
N ALA A 31 -20.25 -10.40 18.64
CA ALA A 31 -19.24 -9.47 18.16
C ALA A 31 -19.21 -8.22 19.05
N LYS A 32 -18.02 -7.86 19.53
CA LYS A 32 -17.88 -6.66 20.34
C LYS A 32 -18.09 -5.45 19.43
N SER A 33 -19.28 -4.84 19.50
CA SER A 33 -19.65 -3.71 18.67
C SER A 33 -19.00 -2.43 19.19
N MET A 34 -17.70 -2.25 18.96
CA MET A 34 -17.02 -0.97 19.12
C MET A 34 -17.10 -0.17 17.82
N THR A 35 -17.23 1.14 17.97
CA THR A 35 -17.15 2.11 16.87
C THR A 35 -15.74 2.67 16.78
N GLU A 36 -15.39 3.28 15.64
CA GLU A 36 -14.12 4.01 15.47
C GLU A 36 -13.87 5.03 16.60
N ASN A 37 -14.92 5.74 17.03
CA ASN A 37 -14.82 6.71 18.12
C ASN A 37 -14.45 6.07 19.45
N ASP A 38 -14.96 4.86 19.74
CA ASP A 38 -14.62 4.17 20.99
C ASP A 38 -13.12 3.84 21.04
N TYR A 39 -12.55 3.36 19.93
CA TYR A 39 -11.10 3.12 19.82
C TYR A 39 -10.28 4.41 19.92
N ASN A 40 -10.73 5.47 19.26
CA ASN A 40 -10.07 6.78 19.30
C ASN A 40 -10.02 7.33 20.72
N GLU A 41 -11.15 7.31 21.45
CA GLU A 41 -11.23 7.75 22.85
C GLU A 41 -10.31 6.93 23.76
N ASP A 42 -10.21 5.62 23.54
CA ASP A 42 -9.33 4.76 24.34
C ASP A 42 -7.84 5.05 24.09
N VAL A 43 -7.46 5.42 22.87
CA VAL A 43 -6.09 5.86 22.57
C VAL A 43 -5.82 7.25 23.14
N GLU A 44 -6.72 8.22 22.97
CA GLU A 44 -6.53 9.61 23.45
C GLU A 44 -6.42 9.72 24.98
N LYS A 45 -6.99 8.77 25.73
CA LYS A 45 -6.79 8.67 27.19
C LYS A 45 -5.35 8.29 27.58
N LEU A 46 -4.58 7.71 26.66
CA LEU A 46 -3.26 7.12 26.89
C LEU A 46 -2.10 7.97 26.34
N THR A 47 -2.38 9.02 25.58
CA THR A 47 -1.38 9.88 24.96
C THR A 47 -1.78 11.35 25.03
N ASP A 48 -0.81 12.25 24.89
CA ASP A 48 -1.04 13.70 24.79
C ASP A 48 -1.21 14.18 23.33
N LYS A 49 -1.30 13.23 22.39
CA LYS A 49 -1.47 13.45 20.95
C LYS A 49 -2.94 13.22 20.56
N SER A 50 -3.40 13.95 19.56
CA SER A 50 -4.73 13.76 18.98
C SER A 50 -4.71 12.68 17.89
N VAL A 51 -5.85 12.01 17.66
CA VAL A 51 -5.98 11.06 16.54
C VAL A 51 -5.76 11.77 15.20
N TYR A 52 -4.95 11.16 14.33
CA TYR A 52 -4.64 11.65 12.99
C TYR A 52 -5.26 10.77 11.90
N GLN A 53 -5.14 9.45 12.02
CA GLN A 53 -5.79 8.46 11.13
C GLN A 53 -6.17 7.22 11.94
N THR A 54 -7.27 6.59 11.56
CA THR A 54 -7.74 5.33 12.16
C THR A 54 -8.19 4.37 11.07
N ILE A 55 -7.84 3.09 11.22
CA ILE A 55 -8.35 1.99 10.40
C ILE A 55 -8.97 0.98 11.35
N VAL A 56 -10.25 0.68 11.15
CA VAL A 56 -11.01 -0.32 11.91
C VAL A 56 -11.47 -1.42 10.98
N GLU A 57 -11.02 -2.65 11.22
CA GLU A 57 -11.41 -3.83 10.43
C GLU A 57 -11.34 -5.07 11.29
N ASP A 58 -12.07 -6.11 10.88
CA ASP A 58 -11.85 -7.49 11.34
C ASP A 58 -10.68 -8.07 10.54
N PHE A 59 -9.47 -7.99 11.13
CA PHE A 59 -8.22 -8.33 10.45
C PHE A 59 -7.92 -9.82 10.47
N ASP A 60 -8.33 -10.54 11.51
CA ASP A 60 -8.07 -11.99 11.67
C ASP A 60 -9.31 -12.88 11.46
N SER A 61 -10.42 -12.29 11.01
CA SER A 61 -11.67 -12.95 10.61
C SER A 61 -12.39 -13.67 11.74
N ASP A 62 -12.29 -13.17 12.96
CA ASP A 62 -12.94 -13.72 14.15
C ASP A 62 -14.32 -13.08 14.45
N ASN A 63 -14.73 -12.09 13.64
CA ASN A 63 -15.91 -11.23 13.76
C ASN A 63 -15.83 -10.17 14.86
N ASN A 64 -14.66 -9.88 15.39
CA ASN A 64 -14.37 -8.69 16.17
C ASN A 64 -13.57 -7.73 15.30
N ASN A 65 -13.77 -6.44 15.51
CA ASN A 65 -12.94 -5.45 14.85
C ASN A 65 -11.75 -5.12 15.75
N GLU A 66 -10.61 -4.86 15.12
CA GLU A 66 -9.46 -4.20 15.74
C GLU A 66 -9.23 -2.85 15.09
N ALA A 67 -8.47 -2.00 15.77
CA ALA A 67 -8.12 -0.67 15.29
C ALA A 67 -6.61 -0.46 15.29
N PHE A 68 -6.12 0.14 14.21
CA PHE A 68 -4.82 0.81 14.17
C PHE A 68 -5.07 2.32 14.18
N VAL A 69 -4.45 3.02 15.13
CA VAL A 69 -4.66 4.45 15.35
C VAL A 69 -3.32 5.17 15.30
N LEU A 70 -3.14 5.99 14.26
CA LEU A 70 -2.01 6.89 14.12
C LEU A 70 -2.36 8.20 14.82
N THR A 71 -1.59 8.59 15.83
CA THR A 71 -1.79 9.85 16.55
C THR A 71 -0.71 10.86 16.18
N ARG A 72 -1.04 12.14 16.34
CA ARG A 72 -0.16 13.26 15.96
C ARG A 72 -0.28 14.38 16.98
N LYS A 73 0.87 14.99 17.29
CA LYS A 73 0.96 16.30 17.94
C LYS A 73 1.64 17.28 17.00
N GLY A 74 0.84 18.22 16.50
CA GLY A 74 1.33 19.26 15.61
C GLY A 74 2.21 20.27 16.34
N LYS A 75 3.29 20.73 15.71
CA LYS A 75 4.04 21.89 16.18
C LYS A 75 3.50 23.14 15.49
N ASP A 76 2.98 24.08 16.28
CA ASP A 76 2.61 25.42 15.81
C ASP A 76 3.89 26.20 15.46
N ASN A 77 4.47 25.98 14.26
CA ASN A 77 5.27 26.94 13.47
C ASN A 77 6.08 26.23 12.38
N GLU A 78 5.90 26.70 11.14
CA GLU A 78 6.74 26.73 9.91
C GLU A 78 7.70 25.56 9.53
N ALA A 79 8.11 24.67 10.43
CA ALA A 79 8.84 23.44 10.14
C ALA A 79 7.86 22.26 10.18
N VAL A 80 7.80 21.52 9.07
CA VAL A 80 6.83 20.45 8.74
C VAL A 80 7.15 19.14 9.49
N GLU A 81 7.39 19.22 10.80
CA GLU A 81 7.76 18.07 11.62
C GLU A 81 6.76 17.93 12.78
N ASP A 82 6.06 16.80 12.81
CA ASP A 82 5.13 16.48 13.87
C ASP A 82 5.60 15.25 14.65
N GLU A 83 5.11 15.12 15.87
CA GLU A 83 5.38 13.95 16.70
C GLU A 83 4.24 12.95 16.54
N PHE A 84 4.56 11.72 16.16
CA PHE A 84 3.60 10.67 15.88
C PHE A 84 3.81 9.44 16.79
N GLU A 85 2.75 8.67 16.96
CA GLU A 85 2.77 7.31 17.50
C GLU A 85 1.81 6.43 16.72
N LEU A 86 2.07 5.12 16.69
CA LEU A 86 1.12 4.14 16.17
C LEU A 86 0.64 3.23 17.30
N TRP A 87 -0.67 3.12 17.43
CA TRP A 87 -1.35 2.33 18.43
C TRP A 87 -2.16 1.20 17.79
N PHE A 88 -2.30 0.10 18.51
CA PHE A 88 -3.19 -1.01 18.20
C PHE A 88 -4.19 -1.18 19.34
N SER A 89 -5.44 -1.48 19.01
CA SER A 89 -6.46 -1.86 19.99
C SER A 89 -7.33 -2.99 19.46
N ASN A 90 -7.51 -4.04 20.25
CA ASN A 90 -8.52 -5.08 19.99
C ASN A 90 -9.82 -4.81 20.79
N GLY A 91 -9.95 -3.61 21.34
CA GLY A 91 -11.07 -3.18 22.17
C GLY A 91 -11.01 -3.63 23.63
N ASP A 92 -10.32 -4.71 23.95
CA ASP A 92 -10.05 -5.11 25.34
C ASP A 92 -8.75 -4.49 25.86
N LYS A 93 -7.75 -4.41 24.98
CA LYS A 93 -6.43 -3.87 25.27
C LYS A 93 -6.04 -2.90 24.18
N THR A 94 -5.54 -1.74 24.59
CA THR A 94 -4.91 -0.75 23.72
C THR A 94 -3.43 -0.70 24.06
N GLU A 95 -2.56 -0.81 23.05
CA GLU A 95 -1.11 -0.76 23.21
C GLU A 95 -0.42 0.06 22.11
N ARG A 96 0.64 0.76 22.48
CA ARG A 96 1.49 1.48 21.54
C ARG A 96 2.43 0.50 20.86
N ILE A 97 2.39 0.45 19.52
CA ILE A 97 3.20 -0.48 18.72
C ILE A 97 4.37 0.21 18.00
N VAL A 98 4.27 1.52 17.75
CA VAL A 98 5.40 2.37 17.37
C VAL A 98 5.47 3.51 18.37
N ALA A 99 6.57 3.57 19.11
CA ALA A 99 6.86 4.64 20.07
C ALA A 99 7.07 5.98 19.35
N ASP A 100 7.07 7.07 20.13
CA ASP A 100 7.23 8.45 19.62
C ASP A 100 8.31 8.58 18.54
N PHE A 101 7.90 9.14 17.40
CA PHE A 101 8.81 9.46 16.31
C PHE A 101 8.46 10.81 15.67
N ILE A 102 9.49 11.46 15.13
CA ILE A 102 9.35 12.70 14.37
C ILE A 102 9.27 12.33 12.89
N ALA A 103 8.28 12.87 12.20
CA ALA A 103 8.09 12.65 10.76
C ALA A 103 7.33 13.83 10.13
N ASP A 104 7.30 13.86 8.80
CA ASP A 104 6.47 14.82 8.09
C ASP A 104 4.98 14.41 8.14
N ASN A 105 4.12 15.32 7.68
CA ASN A 105 2.67 15.11 7.64
C ASN A 105 2.17 14.18 6.51
N ASN A 106 3.06 13.62 5.68
CA ASN A 106 2.77 12.54 4.74
C ASN A 106 2.87 11.15 5.40
N THR A 107 3.29 11.08 6.67
CA THR A 107 3.18 9.87 7.49
C THR A 107 1.76 9.35 7.49
N SER A 108 1.58 8.05 7.24
CA SER A 108 0.24 7.49 7.01
C SER A 108 0.12 6.03 7.39
N ILE A 109 -1.11 5.62 7.64
CA ILE A 109 -1.56 4.23 7.63
C ILE A 109 -2.57 4.02 6.50
N MET A 110 -2.50 2.87 5.84
CA MET A 110 -3.42 2.48 4.76
C MET A 110 -3.85 1.03 4.91
N LEU A 111 -5.13 0.75 4.67
CA LEU A 111 -5.63 -0.61 4.57
C LEU A 111 -5.20 -1.19 3.21
N PHE A 112 -4.66 -2.41 3.22
CA PHE A 112 -4.51 -3.19 2.00
C PHE A 112 -5.04 -4.61 2.21
N GLU A 113 -5.68 -5.13 1.17
CA GLU A 113 -6.28 -6.46 1.17
C GLU A 113 -5.51 -7.37 0.20
N SER A 114 -5.25 -8.60 0.61
CA SER A 114 -4.69 -9.64 -0.28
C SER A 114 -5.51 -10.91 -0.15
N GLY A 115 -6.34 -11.16 -1.18
CA GLY A 115 -7.31 -12.25 -1.12
C GLY A 115 -8.41 -11.95 -0.10
N LYS A 116 -8.41 -12.68 1.02
CA LYS A 116 -9.35 -12.45 2.15
C LYS A 116 -8.68 -11.79 3.35
N ASP A 117 -7.34 -11.74 3.34
CA ASP A 117 -6.57 -11.22 4.47
C ASP A 117 -6.47 -9.71 4.35
N LYS A 118 -6.55 -9.03 5.48
CA LYS A 118 -6.45 -7.58 5.59
C LYS A 118 -5.22 -7.19 6.39
N TYR A 119 -4.65 -6.04 6.04
CA TYR A 119 -3.39 -5.58 6.61
C TYR A 119 -3.35 -4.06 6.71
N VAL A 120 -2.50 -3.56 7.60
CA VAL A 120 -2.17 -2.13 7.69
C VAL A 120 -0.76 -1.90 7.16
N LEU A 121 -0.66 -1.11 6.10
CA LEU A 121 0.58 -0.53 5.65
C LEU A 121 0.81 0.79 6.40
N PHE A 122 1.90 0.85 7.16
CA PHE A 122 2.40 2.05 7.82
C PHE A 122 3.58 2.61 7.04
N ASN A 123 3.52 3.91 6.68
CA ASN A 123 4.65 4.64 6.13
C ASN A 123 5.03 5.78 7.08
N LYS A 124 6.27 5.74 7.56
CA LYS A 124 6.94 6.88 8.18
C LYS A 124 7.63 7.69 7.09
N ALA A 125 7.21 8.92 6.93
CA ALA A 125 7.84 9.83 5.99
C ALA A 125 9.04 10.55 6.64
N GLN A 126 9.99 10.96 5.80
CA GLN A 126 11.19 11.66 6.22
C GLN A 126 10.92 13.15 6.48
N THR A 127 11.62 13.77 7.43
CA THR A 127 11.52 15.22 7.65
C THR A 127 12.59 15.99 6.89
N THR A 128 13.80 15.43 6.78
CA THR A 128 14.89 16.02 6.00
C THR A 128 15.48 15.03 5.00
N GLN A 129 16.29 15.53 4.08
CA GLN A 129 16.93 14.72 3.05
C GLN A 129 17.86 13.69 3.70
N ASN A 130 17.66 12.41 3.33
CA ASN A 130 18.38 11.24 3.84
C ASN A 130 17.98 10.76 5.25
N ASP A 131 16.92 11.33 5.85
CA ASP A 131 16.35 10.74 7.06
C ASP A 131 15.72 9.37 6.77
N GLU A 132 15.57 8.58 7.83
CA GLU A 132 15.00 7.25 7.73
C GLU A 132 13.49 7.31 7.47
N MET A 133 13.12 7.21 6.19
CA MET A 133 11.81 6.69 5.78
C MET A 133 11.67 5.24 6.23
N GLU A 134 10.46 4.79 6.52
CA GLU A 134 10.22 3.41 6.92
C GLU A 134 8.85 2.96 6.45
N ALA A 135 8.78 1.77 5.85
CA ALA A 135 7.52 1.11 5.52
C ALA A 135 7.40 -0.17 6.34
N LYS A 136 6.27 -0.35 7.01
CA LYS A 136 5.94 -1.58 7.74
C LYS A 136 4.58 -2.11 7.34
N ILE A 137 4.43 -3.42 7.32
CA ILE A 137 3.12 -4.07 7.16
C ILE A 137 2.79 -4.80 8.44
N TYR A 138 1.60 -4.51 8.98
CA TYR A 138 1.03 -5.20 10.11
C TYR A 138 -0.17 -6.05 9.70
N GLY A 139 -0.28 -7.22 10.31
CA GLY A 139 -1.52 -7.99 10.38
C GLY A 139 -1.94 -8.19 11.83
N VAL A 140 -3.00 -8.95 12.05
CA VAL A 140 -3.45 -9.37 13.39
C VAL A 140 -3.40 -10.88 13.48
N SER A 141 -2.94 -11.39 14.61
CA SER A 141 -2.99 -12.81 14.92
C SER A 141 -3.14 -13.03 16.40
N SER A 142 -4.17 -13.81 16.78
CA SER A 142 -4.44 -14.11 18.19
C SER A 142 -4.59 -12.82 19.01
N GLU A 143 -5.44 -11.90 18.55
CA GLU A 143 -5.78 -10.65 19.25
C GLU A 143 -4.61 -9.66 19.41
N LYS A 144 -3.55 -9.82 18.59
CA LYS A 144 -2.32 -9.03 18.70
C LYS A 144 -1.83 -8.57 17.34
N PRO A 145 -1.20 -7.39 17.30
CA PRO A 145 -0.59 -6.90 16.08
C PRO A 145 0.69 -7.70 15.81
N VAL A 146 0.91 -8.05 14.55
CA VAL A 146 2.12 -8.75 14.09
C VAL A 146 2.78 -7.93 12.99
N GLU A 147 4.04 -7.53 13.20
CA GLU A 147 4.86 -6.94 12.13
C GLU A 147 5.27 -8.06 11.16
N LEU A 148 4.80 -7.97 9.92
CA LEU A 148 5.02 -8.96 8.87
C LEU A 148 6.11 -8.52 7.87
N PHE A 149 6.32 -7.22 7.75
CA PHE A 149 7.32 -6.63 6.90
C PHE A 149 7.82 -5.32 7.52
N SER A 150 9.12 -5.06 7.38
CA SER A 150 9.73 -3.78 7.72
C SER A 150 10.90 -3.53 6.77
N GLN A 151 10.93 -2.33 6.21
CA GLN A 151 12.00 -1.89 5.33
C GLN A 151 12.27 -0.42 5.54
N SER A 152 13.54 -0.08 5.77
CA SER A 152 13.99 1.30 5.88
C SER A 152 14.25 1.91 4.50
N ARG A 153 14.22 3.25 4.46
CA ARG A 153 14.46 4.11 3.29
C ARG A 153 13.50 3.85 2.14
N MET A 154 12.25 3.52 2.47
CA MET A 154 11.23 3.17 1.51
C MET A 154 9.86 3.61 1.99
N ASN A 155 9.04 4.14 1.09
CA ASN A 155 7.59 4.29 1.28
C ASN A 155 6.89 3.37 0.28
N ILE A 156 5.88 2.65 0.74
CA ILE A 156 5.07 1.79 -0.13
C ILE A 156 3.74 2.51 -0.43
N SER A 157 3.28 2.42 -1.67
CA SER A 157 1.95 2.84 -2.09
C SER A 157 1.10 1.61 -2.41
N VAL A 158 -0.20 1.73 -2.19
CA VAL A 158 -1.18 0.72 -2.60
C VAL A 158 -1.96 1.29 -3.77
N GLU A 159 -1.90 0.63 -4.93
CA GLU A 159 -2.74 1.01 -6.08
C GLU A 159 -3.50 -0.23 -6.57
N LYS A 160 -4.83 -0.17 -6.57
CA LYS A 160 -5.69 -1.28 -7.05
C LYS A 160 -5.40 -2.63 -6.38
N GLY A 161 -5.00 -2.63 -5.12
CA GLY A 161 -4.69 -3.84 -4.34
C GLY A 161 -3.27 -4.37 -4.51
N GLU A 162 -2.45 -3.74 -5.35
CA GLU A 162 -1.04 -4.09 -5.54
C GLU A 162 -0.14 -3.10 -4.79
N LEU A 163 1.01 -3.57 -4.34
CA LEU A 163 2.00 -2.77 -3.62
C LEU A 163 3.05 -2.22 -4.60
N TYR A 164 3.42 -0.96 -4.42
CA TYR A 164 4.42 -0.28 -5.23
C TYR A 164 5.36 0.52 -4.34
N THR A 165 6.59 0.73 -4.79
CA THR A 165 7.50 1.68 -4.15
C THR A 165 8.27 2.43 -5.22
N TYR A 166 8.80 3.60 -4.87
CA TYR A 166 9.66 4.37 -5.74
C TYR A 166 11.10 4.35 -5.22
N ASP A 167 12.07 4.40 -6.14
CA ASP A 167 13.48 4.46 -5.78
C ASP A 167 13.90 5.86 -5.27
N TYR A 168 13.70 6.14 -3.99
CA TYR A 168 14.12 7.43 -3.44
C TYR A 168 15.64 7.57 -3.23
N THR A 169 16.50 6.77 -3.88
CA THR A 169 17.96 6.87 -3.66
C THR A 169 18.54 8.24 -4.05
N TYR A 170 18.80 9.05 -3.01
CA TYR A 170 19.40 10.39 -3.08
C TYR A 170 20.88 10.43 -3.47
N PHE A 171 21.53 9.27 -3.67
CA PHE A 171 23.00 9.15 -3.71
C PHE A 171 23.67 9.46 -5.07
N VAL A 172 22.95 10.01 -6.05
CA VAL A 172 23.49 10.26 -7.41
C VAL A 172 23.48 11.73 -7.82
N LEU A 173 23.51 12.67 -6.87
CA LEU A 173 23.76 14.08 -7.19
C LEU A 173 24.96 14.62 -6.43
N GLU A 174 25.86 15.26 -7.19
CA GLU A 174 27.04 15.92 -6.67
C GLU A 174 26.72 17.01 -5.63
N PRO A 175 27.68 17.38 -4.75
CA PRO A 175 27.52 18.39 -3.69
C PRO A 175 27.17 19.82 -4.13
N GLY A 176 26.85 20.06 -5.41
CA GLY A 176 26.66 21.38 -6.00
C GLY A 176 25.28 21.68 -6.58
N SER A 177 24.35 20.71 -6.68
CA SER A 177 23.01 20.98 -7.20
C SER A 177 22.14 21.66 -6.15
N LYS A 178 21.76 22.91 -6.39
CA LYS A 178 20.79 23.66 -5.58
C LYS A 178 19.33 23.42 -5.98
N ASP A 179 19.08 22.52 -6.92
CA ASP A 179 17.73 22.19 -7.37
C ASP A 179 17.11 21.16 -6.43
N TRP A 180 15.98 21.57 -5.86
CA TRP A 180 15.23 20.82 -4.88
C TRP A 180 14.60 19.61 -5.57
N MET A 181 14.82 18.41 -5.03
CA MET A 181 14.22 17.12 -5.42
C MET A 181 14.78 16.45 -6.69
N SER A 182 15.74 15.54 -6.50
CA SER A 182 16.01 14.46 -7.45
C SER A 182 15.25 13.21 -6.98
N GLN A 183 14.01 13.08 -7.43
CA GLN A 183 13.21 11.87 -7.26
C GLN A 183 13.54 10.90 -8.41
N SER A 184 14.32 9.85 -8.15
CA SER A 184 14.36 8.73 -9.09
C SER A 184 13.10 7.94 -8.87
N GLU A 185 11.97 8.41 -9.40
CA GLU A 185 10.77 7.58 -9.38
C GLU A 185 10.94 6.45 -10.40
N GLN A 186 11.80 5.47 -10.12
CA GLN A 186 11.64 4.17 -10.74
C GLN A 186 10.63 3.43 -9.89
N LYS A 187 9.41 3.27 -10.42
CA LYS A 187 8.37 2.47 -9.79
C LYS A 187 8.81 1.01 -9.78
N TYR A 188 8.95 0.46 -8.58
CA TYR A 188 9.10 -0.97 -8.34
C TYR A 188 7.73 -1.53 -7.95
N HIS A 189 7.43 -2.68 -8.53
CA HIS A 189 6.22 -3.41 -8.26
C HIS A 189 6.56 -4.46 -7.22
N LEU A 190 5.89 -4.38 -6.07
CA LEU A 190 6.10 -5.26 -4.94
C LEU A 190 5.00 -6.32 -4.92
N LYS A 191 5.41 -7.58 -4.95
CA LYS A 191 4.56 -8.75 -4.77
C LYS A 191 4.44 -9.09 -3.31
N TRP A 192 3.21 -9.08 -2.80
CA TRP A 192 2.87 -9.64 -1.50
C TRP A 192 2.54 -11.14 -1.62
N ASP A 193 3.36 -11.98 -0.99
CA ASP A 193 3.09 -13.39 -0.82
C ASP A 193 2.25 -13.57 0.45
N ASN A 194 0.93 -13.73 0.24
CA ASN A 194 -0.04 -13.85 1.32
C ASN A 194 0.12 -15.12 2.17
N GLU A 195 0.65 -16.21 1.58
CA GLU A 195 0.83 -17.48 2.29
C GLU A 195 2.04 -17.42 3.21
N ASN A 196 3.14 -16.84 2.72
CA ASN A 196 4.40 -16.78 3.45
C ASN A 196 4.61 -15.46 4.22
N LYS A 197 3.69 -14.49 4.07
CA LYS A 197 3.76 -13.13 4.63
C LYS A 197 5.07 -12.43 4.26
N LYS A 198 5.42 -12.45 2.98
CA LYS A 198 6.67 -11.88 2.46
C LYS A 198 6.41 -10.91 1.33
N CYS A 199 7.16 -9.82 1.34
CA CYS A 199 7.23 -8.88 0.23
C CYS A 199 8.43 -9.22 -0.66
N SER A 200 8.27 -9.16 -1.98
CA SER A 200 9.34 -9.41 -2.95
C SER A 200 9.11 -8.58 -4.22
N ASP A 201 10.15 -8.28 -4.99
CA ASP A 201 9.96 -7.57 -6.26
C ASP A 201 9.33 -8.48 -7.31
N TYR A 202 8.36 -7.96 -8.08
CA TYR A 202 7.91 -8.61 -9.29
C TYR A 202 9.06 -8.68 -10.31
N LYS A 203 9.32 -9.89 -10.81
CA LYS A 203 10.34 -10.11 -11.83
C LYS A 203 10.03 -9.27 -13.07
N ALA A 204 11.06 -8.65 -13.61
CA ALA A 204 11.01 -7.96 -14.90
C ALA A 204 11.76 -8.76 -15.95
N ASN A 205 11.14 -8.92 -17.12
CA ASN A 205 11.82 -9.43 -18.30
C ASN A 205 11.92 -8.34 -19.37
N VAL A 206 13.13 -8.12 -19.86
CA VAL A 206 13.39 -7.17 -20.94
C VAL A 206 12.76 -7.69 -22.23
N MET A 207 11.98 -6.83 -22.88
CA MET A 207 11.35 -7.08 -24.17
C MET A 207 12.02 -6.22 -25.25
N SER A 208 12.25 -6.79 -26.43
CA SER A 208 12.78 -6.04 -27.56
C SER A 208 11.75 -5.11 -28.19
N GLU A 209 12.18 -4.03 -28.84
CA GLU A 209 11.28 -3.13 -29.58
C GLU A 209 10.49 -3.87 -30.69
N LYS A 210 11.09 -4.91 -31.29
CA LYS A 210 10.42 -5.75 -32.28
C LYS A 210 9.26 -6.54 -31.68
N GLU A 211 9.39 -7.00 -30.44
CA GLU A 211 8.32 -7.68 -29.72
C GLU A 211 7.25 -6.71 -29.25
N PHE A 212 7.65 -5.58 -28.67
CA PHE A 212 6.73 -4.52 -28.27
C PHE A 212 5.81 -4.08 -29.42
N ASN A 213 6.38 -3.86 -30.61
CA ASN A 213 5.63 -3.42 -31.79
C ASN A 213 4.61 -4.46 -32.33
N LYS A 214 4.62 -5.70 -31.82
CA LYS A 214 3.60 -6.70 -32.15
C LYS A 214 2.37 -6.63 -31.25
N ILE A 215 2.48 -5.99 -30.08
CA ILE A 215 1.40 -5.89 -29.09
C ILE A 215 0.34 -4.91 -29.62
N SER A 216 -0.93 -5.26 -29.44
CA SER A 216 -2.05 -4.39 -29.79
C SER A 216 -1.99 -3.09 -28.98
N ASN A 217 -2.26 -1.95 -29.64
CA ASN A 217 -2.14 -0.58 -29.10
C ASN A 217 -0.71 -0.08 -28.82
N SER A 218 0.34 -0.86 -29.07
CA SER A 218 1.75 -0.43 -28.85
C SER A 218 2.09 0.91 -29.52
N LYS A 219 1.64 1.11 -30.77
CA LYS A 219 1.85 2.35 -31.52
C LYS A 219 1.14 3.55 -30.90
N ASP A 220 -0.08 3.36 -30.42
CA ASP A 220 -0.87 4.42 -29.76
C ASP A 220 -0.19 4.83 -28.45
N VAL A 221 0.20 3.84 -27.63
CA VAL A 221 0.92 4.07 -26.36
C VAL A 221 2.23 4.82 -26.60
N LYS A 222 3.05 4.35 -27.56
CA LYS A 222 4.32 5.01 -27.88
C LYS A 222 4.10 6.45 -28.37
N LYS A 223 3.08 6.69 -29.19
CA LYS A 223 2.72 8.03 -29.63
C LYS A 223 2.30 8.92 -28.46
N ASN A 224 1.47 8.42 -27.55
CA ASN A 224 1.05 9.17 -26.36
C ASN A 224 2.26 9.57 -25.51
N ILE A 225 3.24 8.66 -25.37
CA ILE A 225 4.51 8.96 -24.69
C ILE A 225 5.25 10.08 -25.43
N GLU A 226 5.47 9.94 -26.73
CA GLU A 226 6.18 10.95 -27.53
C GLU A 226 5.52 12.34 -27.48
N ASP A 227 4.18 12.39 -27.52
CA ASP A 227 3.44 13.64 -27.46
C ASP A 227 3.52 14.30 -26.08
N ALA A 228 3.50 13.51 -25.00
CA ALA A 228 3.71 14.03 -23.65
C ALA A 228 5.16 14.49 -23.41
N LEU A 229 6.17 13.75 -23.91
CA LEU A 229 7.57 14.17 -23.84
C LEU A 229 7.82 15.49 -24.58
N LYS A 230 7.24 15.69 -25.77
CA LYS A 230 7.36 16.96 -26.52
C LYS A 230 6.76 18.15 -25.79
N LYS A 231 5.70 17.91 -25.01
CA LYS A 231 5.06 18.96 -24.20
C LYS A 231 5.96 19.36 -23.03
N GLU A 232 6.60 18.37 -22.40
CA GLU A 232 7.50 18.58 -21.26
C GLU A 232 8.80 19.27 -21.68
N TYR A 233 9.46 18.74 -22.71
CA TYR A 233 10.76 19.23 -23.20
C TYR A 233 10.57 20.20 -24.39
N SER A 234 9.94 21.36 -24.14
CA SER A 234 9.61 22.36 -25.16
C SER A 234 10.82 22.87 -25.95
N ASP A 235 12.01 22.85 -25.33
CA ASP A 235 13.28 23.33 -25.89
C ASP A 235 13.92 22.33 -26.87
N GLY A 236 13.25 21.20 -27.10
CA GLY A 236 13.58 20.23 -28.13
C GLY A 236 14.25 18.97 -27.59
N ILE A 237 13.89 17.83 -28.19
CA ILE A 237 14.44 16.52 -27.86
C ILE A 237 15.42 16.09 -28.96
N LYS A 238 16.66 15.78 -28.58
CA LYS A 238 17.68 15.25 -29.49
C LYS A 238 17.51 13.75 -29.72
N ASN A 239 17.19 12.99 -28.68
CA ASN A 239 17.06 11.53 -28.76
C ASN A 239 16.17 10.98 -27.64
N VAL A 240 15.52 9.85 -27.87
CA VAL A 240 14.81 9.07 -26.84
C VAL A 240 15.21 7.61 -26.95
N LYS A 241 15.69 7.02 -25.86
CA LYS A 241 15.93 5.58 -25.75
C LYS A 241 14.81 4.93 -24.96
N TYR A 242 14.33 3.78 -25.40
CA TYR A 242 13.25 3.03 -24.75
C TYR A 242 13.76 1.70 -24.20
N THR A 243 13.29 1.33 -23.02
CA THR A 243 13.42 -0.01 -22.44
C THR A 243 12.03 -0.49 -22.06
N TYR A 244 11.67 -1.70 -22.50
CA TYR A 244 10.36 -2.30 -22.23
C TYR A 244 10.56 -3.46 -21.26
N LEU A 245 9.86 -3.45 -20.12
CA LEU A 245 9.92 -4.48 -19.11
C LEU A 245 8.54 -5.09 -18.91
N THR A 246 8.40 -6.37 -19.21
CA THR A 246 7.18 -7.11 -18.85
C THR A 246 7.27 -7.60 -17.41
N ARG A 247 6.16 -7.49 -16.68
CA ARG A 247 6.03 -7.88 -15.28
C ARG A 247 5.07 -9.04 -15.12
N GLU A 248 5.22 -9.80 -14.04
CA GLU A 248 4.35 -10.95 -13.74
C GLU A 248 2.92 -10.51 -13.34
N ASP A 249 2.72 -9.27 -12.89
CA ASP A 249 1.43 -8.67 -12.52
C ASP A 249 0.61 -8.19 -13.72
N SER A 250 0.93 -8.65 -14.94
CA SER A 250 0.29 -8.22 -16.19
C SER A 250 0.44 -6.72 -16.48
N THR A 251 1.54 -6.10 -16.05
CA THR A 251 1.93 -4.76 -16.46
C THR A 251 3.15 -4.77 -17.39
N LEU A 252 3.33 -3.67 -18.10
CA LEU A 252 4.52 -3.39 -18.90
C LEU A 252 5.03 -2.00 -18.56
N ASP A 253 6.26 -1.93 -18.07
CA ASP A 253 6.96 -0.67 -17.84
C ASP A 253 7.71 -0.25 -19.10
N ILE A 254 7.50 1.00 -19.49
CA ILE A 254 8.15 1.66 -20.61
C ILE A 254 9.04 2.75 -20.03
N ASN A 255 10.30 2.41 -19.80
CA ASN A 255 11.29 3.35 -19.30
C ASN A 255 11.90 4.08 -20.49
N THR A 256 11.96 5.40 -20.41
CA THR A 256 12.63 6.22 -21.42
C THR A 256 13.82 6.95 -20.84
N VAL A 257 14.85 7.14 -21.67
CA VAL A 257 15.93 8.09 -21.42
C VAL A 257 15.88 9.12 -22.53
N VAL A 258 15.39 10.31 -22.20
CA VAL A 258 15.32 11.46 -23.09
C VAL A 258 16.64 12.19 -23.03
N THR A 259 17.17 12.61 -24.18
CA THR A 259 18.28 13.55 -24.28
C THR A 259 17.74 14.83 -24.89
N ASP A 260 17.80 15.94 -24.16
CA ASP A 260 17.36 17.24 -24.67
C ASP A 260 18.35 17.80 -25.70
N SER A 261 18.02 18.98 -26.24
CA SER A 261 18.83 19.70 -27.23
C SER A 261 20.23 20.09 -26.70
N GLU A 262 20.35 20.31 -25.39
CA GLU A 262 21.61 20.63 -24.70
C GLU A 262 22.46 19.40 -24.38
N GLY A 263 21.89 18.19 -24.51
CA GLY A 263 22.57 16.93 -24.23
C GLY A 263 22.34 16.40 -22.82
N THR A 264 21.53 17.08 -22.01
CA THR A 264 21.10 16.61 -20.69
C THR A 264 20.19 15.39 -20.84
N LYS A 265 20.33 14.43 -19.93
CA LYS A 265 19.55 13.19 -19.96
C LYS A 265 18.54 13.14 -18.82
N TYR A 266 17.30 12.83 -19.16
CA TYR A 266 16.19 12.67 -18.21
C TYR A 266 15.65 11.24 -18.30
N LYS A 267 15.40 10.60 -17.16
CA LYS A 267 14.70 9.32 -17.13
C LYS A 267 13.21 9.60 -17.06
N ASN A 268 12.40 8.83 -17.74
CA ASN A 268 10.96 8.85 -17.52
C ASN A 268 10.46 7.41 -17.47
N TYR A 269 9.31 7.19 -16.88
CA TYR A 269 8.69 5.88 -16.88
C TYR A 269 7.19 5.99 -17.11
N VAL A 270 6.65 4.94 -17.68
CA VAL A 270 5.22 4.75 -17.92
C VAL A 270 4.92 3.30 -17.66
N THR A 271 3.96 3.03 -16.77
CA THR A 271 3.43 1.68 -16.55
C THR A 271 2.08 1.58 -17.22
N VAL A 272 1.90 0.57 -18.08
CA VAL A 272 0.61 0.26 -18.72
C VAL A 272 0.17 -1.16 -18.39
N LEU A 273 -1.15 -1.37 -18.32
CA LEU A 273 -1.70 -2.72 -18.28
C LEU A 273 -1.35 -3.46 -19.58
N HIS A 274 -0.85 -4.69 -19.47
CA HIS A 274 -0.51 -5.58 -20.56
C HIS A 274 -1.19 -6.94 -20.35
N LYS A 275 -2.33 -7.13 -21.05
CA LYS A 275 -3.14 -8.35 -20.93
C LYS A 275 -3.63 -8.78 -22.31
N ASP A 276 -3.62 -10.09 -22.57
CA ASP A 276 -4.09 -10.68 -23.82
C ASP A 276 -3.46 -10.03 -25.06
N ASP A 277 -2.14 -9.81 -25.04
CA ASP A 277 -1.36 -9.12 -26.09
C ASP A 277 -1.92 -7.73 -26.47
N LYS A 278 -2.49 -7.02 -25.50
CA LYS A 278 -3.04 -5.68 -25.65
C LYS A 278 -2.59 -4.75 -24.52
N LEU A 279 -2.18 -3.54 -24.89
CA LEU A 279 -1.87 -2.48 -23.93
C LEU A 279 -3.09 -1.62 -23.60
N GLY A 280 -3.17 -1.21 -22.34
CA GLY A 280 -3.99 -0.08 -21.91
C GLY A 280 -3.55 1.21 -22.63
N LYS A 281 -4.50 2.14 -22.84
CA LYS A 281 -4.24 3.39 -23.59
C LYS A 281 -3.92 4.58 -22.69
N ASP A 282 -4.25 4.48 -21.41
CA ASP A 282 -3.98 5.53 -20.43
C ASP A 282 -2.49 5.56 -20.15
N VAL A 283 -1.86 6.66 -20.56
CA VAL A 283 -0.44 6.92 -20.35
C VAL A 283 -0.34 8.15 -19.48
N VAL A 284 0.17 7.97 -18.27
CA VAL A 284 0.62 9.07 -17.41
C VAL A 284 2.13 9.00 -17.40
N ILE A 285 2.80 10.00 -17.98
CA ILE A 285 4.25 10.13 -17.84
C ILE A 285 4.52 10.68 -16.46
N GLN A 286 5.37 9.98 -15.73
CA GLN A 286 5.99 10.50 -14.53
C GLN A 286 7.47 10.68 -14.82
N GLU A 287 7.97 11.88 -14.53
CA GLU A 287 9.38 12.22 -14.73
C GLU A 287 10.21 11.55 -13.64
N GLY A 288 11.31 10.93 -14.04
CA GLY A 288 12.33 10.41 -13.14
C GLY A 288 13.65 11.16 -13.32
N ASN A 289 14.53 11.04 -12.34
CA ASN A 289 15.82 11.73 -12.28
C ASN A 289 16.55 12.06 -13.59
N LYS A 290 17.12 13.27 -13.59
CA LYS A 290 18.25 13.70 -14.42
C LYS A 290 19.45 12.77 -14.21
N LYS A 291 19.98 12.16 -15.27
CA LYS A 291 21.32 11.57 -15.24
C LYS A 291 22.30 12.65 -15.64
N VAL A 292 23.29 12.92 -14.78
CA VAL A 292 24.41 13.82 -15.05
C VAL A 292 25.03 13.47 -16.41
N SER A 293 25.30 14.53 -17.18
CA SER A 293 26.07 14.50 -18.41
C SER A 293 27.33 13.65 -18.21
N ILE A 294 27.64 12.80 -19.18
CA ILE A 294 28.95 12.16 -19.19
C ILE A 294 29.92 13.33 -19.37
N LEU A 295 30.70 13.66 -18.33
CA LEU A 295 31.93 14.41 -18.52
C LEU A 295 32.73 13.59 -19.53
N GLU A 296 32.82 14.09 -20.76
CA GLU A 296 33.77 13.57 -21.73
C GLU A 296 35.16 13.66 -21.09
N GLU A 297 35.90 12.55 -21.12
CA GLU A 297 37.31 12.46 -20.70
C GLU A 297 38.19 13.45 -21.47
#